data_AF-A0A7C4LHV7-F1
#
_entry.id   AF-A0A7C4LHV7-F1
#
_cell.length_a   1.000
_cell.length_b   1.000
_cell.length_c   1.000
_cell.angle_alpha   90.00
_cell.angle_beta   90.00
_cell.angle_gamma   90.00
#
_symmetry.space_group_name_H-M   'P 1'
#
loop_
_entity.id
_entity.type
_entity.pdbx_description
1 polymer ?
#
loop_
_entity_poly.entity_id
_entity_poly.type
_entity_poly.pdbx_seq_one_letter_code
_entity_poly.pdbx_strand_id
1 'polypeptide(L)'
;MIDQYQLLTIIGIIILVVGIALLATKRKSGFLALLIGLLWLLTMGIYYAFAYTGVYETGLYPVANIIGIVILIVGLGAVLYYWSRSGALRR
;
A
#
# COMPACT_ATOMS: atom_id res chain seq x y z
N MET A 1 8.31 -24.07 1.91
CA MET A 1 8.19 -23.45 3.25
C MET A 1 7.77 -22.01 2.99
N ILE A 2 6.65 -21.55 3.55
CA ILE A 2 6.20 -20.16 3.33
C ILE A 2 7.14 -19.24 4.13
N ASP A 3 7.80 -18.31 3.45
CA ASP A 3 8.63 -17.32 4.14
C ASP A 3 7.75 -16.25 4.81
N GLN A 4 8.33 -15.51 5.75
CA GLN A 4 7.59 -14.50 6.53
C GLN A 4 6.97 -13.41 5.63
N TYR A 5 7.62 -13.04 4.52
CA TYR A 5 7.16 -11.98 3.61
C TYR A 5 6.01 -12.44 2.73
N GLN A 6 6.03 -13.69 2.28
CA GLN A 6 4.94 -14.37 1.60
C GLN A 6 3.70 -14.43 2.49
N LEU A 7 3.87 -14.78 3.78
CA LEU A 7 2.77 -14.77 4.75
C LEU A 7 2.14 -13.37 4.89
N LEU A 8 2.97 -12.33 5.04
CA LEU A 8 2.52 -10.93 5.14
C LEU A 8 1.82 -10.45 3.87
N THR A 9 2.24 -10.94 2.71
CA THR A 9 1.60 -10.65 1.41
C THR A 9 0.21 -11.28 1.35
N ILE A 10 0.09 -12.55 1.76
CA ILE A 10 -1.19 -13.27 1.81
C ILE A 10 -2.18 -12.55 2.74
N ILE A 11 -1.74 -12.10 3.91
CA ILE A 11 -2.57 -11.30 4.83
C ILE A 11 -3.07 -10.03 4.14
N GLY A 12 -2.20 -9.33 3.41
CA GLY A 12 -2.57 -8.16 2.61
C GLY A 12 -3.66 -8.44 1.59
N ILE A 13 -3.54 -9.55 0.86
CA ILE A 13 -4.54 -10.00 -0.12
C ILE A 13 -5.87 -10.28 0.57
N ILE A 14 -5.86 -10.98 1.71
CA ILE A 14 -7.08 -11.28 2.47
C ILE A 14 -7.78 -9.99 2.90
N ILE A 15 -7.04 -9.02 3.45
CA ILE A 15 -7.59 -7.72 3.87
C ILE A 15 -8.21 -6.99 2.68
N LEU A 16 -7.55 -6.99 1.51
CA LEU A 16 -8.08 -6.38 0.29
C LEU A 16 -9.40 -7.04 -0.14
N VAL A 17 -9.43 -8.37 -0.19
CA VAL A 17 -10.63 -9.14 -0.57
C VAL A 17 -11.79 -8.87 0.39
N VAL A 18 -11.52 -8.85 1.70
CA VAL A 18 -12.52 -8.50 2.72
C VAL A 18 -13.00 -7.05 2.54
N GLY A 19 -12.09 -6.12 2.25
CA GLY A 19 -12.44 -4.73 1.96
C GLY A 19 -13.37 -4.60 0.76
N ILE A 20 -13.08 -5.30 -0.34
CA ILE A 20 -13.93 -5.35 -1.54
C ILE A 20 -15.32 -5.94 -1.21
N ALA A 21 -15.37 -7.06 -0.48
CA ALA A 21 -16.63 -7.68 -0.08
C ALA A 21 -17.48 -6.74 0.80
N LEU A 22 -16.86 -6.05 1.76
CA LEU A 22 -17.54 -5.07 2.60
C LEU A 22 -18.02 -3.85 1.81
N LEU A 23 -17.25 -3.40 0.82
CA LEU A 23 -17.67 -2.31 -0.06
C LEU A 23 -18.87 -2.70 -0.92
N ALA A 24 -18.90 -3.93 -1.44
CA ALA A 24 -20.02 -4.50 -2.19
C ALA A 24 -21.31 -4.54 -1.37
N THR A 25 -21.21 -4.73 -0.05
CA THR A 25 -22.35 -4.66 0.89
C THR A 25 -22.71 -3.22 1.33
N LYS A 26 -22.16 -2.19 0.67
CA LYS A 26 -22.34 -0.76 0.98
C LYS A 26 -21.94 -0.35 2.41
N ARG A 27 -21.12 -1.15 3.09
CA ARG A 27 -20.60 -0.80 4.41
C ARG A 27 -19.44 0.18 4.28
N LYS A 28 -19.55 1.33 4.96
CA LYS A 28 -18.50 2.36 4.96
C LYS A 28 -17.14 1.84 5.48
N SER A 29 -17.15 0.83 6.35
CA SER A 29 -15.93 0.16 6.82
C SER A 29 -15.16 -0.58 5.71
N GLY A 30 -15.84 -0.97 4.62
CA GLY A 30 -15.19 -1.61 3.48
C GLY A 30 -14.20 -0.71 2.76
N PHE A 31 -14.44 0.61 2.77
CA PHE A 31 -13.52 1.56 2.14
C PHE A 31 -12.19 1.64 2.87
N LEU A 32 -12.22 1.67 4.22
CA LEU A 32 -11.01 1.68 5.04
C LEU A 32 -10.22 0.38 4.90
N ALA A 33 -10.90 -0.77 4.95
CA ALA A 33 -10.25 -2.07 4.76
C ALA A 33 -9.63 -2.21 3.36
N LEU A 34 -10.31 -1.72 2.33
CA LEU A 34 -9.81 -1.71 0.95
C LEU A 34 -8.59 -0.79 0.81
N LEU A 35 -8.61 0.39 1.41
CA LEU A 35 -7.47 1.32 1.42
C LEU A 35 -6.25 0.71 2.14
N ILE A 36 -6.46 0.09 3.30
CA ILE A 36 -5.41 -0.57 4.08
C ILE A 36 -4.81 -1.72 3.27
N GLY A 37 -5.64 -2.58 2.67
CA GLY A 37 -5.18 -3.68 1.82
C GLY A 37 -4.36 -3.19 0.63
N LEU A 38 -4.82 -2.13 -0.06
CA LEU A 38 -4.10 -1.54 -1.19
C LEU A 38 -2.74 -0.96 -0.79
N LEU A 39 -2.69 -0.16 0.28
CA LEU A 39 -1.44 0.43 0.78
C LEU A 39 -0.45 -0.66 1.25
N TRP A 40 -0.96 -1.71 1.89
CA TRP A 40 -0.15 -2.84 2.32
C TRP A 40 0.44 -3.60 1.14
N LEU A 41 -0.36 -3.91 0.13
CA LEU A 41 0.11 -4.59 -1.08
C LEU A 41 1.07 -3.73 -1.91
N LEU A 42 0.85 -2.41 -1.95
CA LEU A 42 1.81 -1.48 -2.54
C LEU A 42 3.16 -1.56 -1.83
N THR A 43 3.16 -1.59 -0.50
CA THR A 43 4.38 -1.73 0.31
C THR A 43 5.09 -3.05 0.04
N MET A 44 4.35 -4.16 -0.04
CA MET A 44 4.91 -5.47 -0.39
C MET A 44 5.44 -5.51 -1.83
N GLY A 45 4.75 -4.87 -2.78
CA GLY A 45 5.20 -4.75 -4.17
C GLY A 45 6.52 -3.99 -4.28
N ILE A 46 6.68 -2.90 -3.51
CA ILE A 46 7.93 -2.15 -3.40
C ILE A 46 9.03 -3.03 -2.81
N TYR A 47 8.74 -3.77 -1.73
CA TYR A 47 9.68 -4.71 -1.12
C TYR A 47 10.16 -5.76 -2.12
N TYR A 48 9.26 -6.44 -2.84
CA TYR A 48 9.67 -7.45 -3.83
C TYR A 48 10.42 -6.85 -5.01
N ALA A 49 10.08 -5.64 -5.44
CA ALA A 49 10.84 -4.94 -6.48
C ALA A 49 12.29 -4.69 -6.03
N PHE A 50 12.48 -4.19 -4.81
CA PHE A 50 13.82 -3.99 -4.25
C PHE A 50 14.58 -5.30 -4.02
N ALA A 51 13.91 -6.34 -3.55
CA ALA A 51 14.48 -7.67 -3.40
C ALA A 51 14.93 -8.25 -4.75
N TYR A 52 14.09 -8.16 -5.79
CA TYR A 52 14.41 -8.64 -7.14
C TYR A 52 15.59 -7.88 -7.78
N THR A 53 15.69 -6.57 -7.55
CA THR A 53 16.83 -5.76 -8.01
C THR A 53 18.12 -6.01 -7.21
N GLY A 54 18.10 -6.89 -6.20
CA GLY A 54 19.27 -7.18 -5.35
C GLY A 54 19.69 -6.01 -4.47
N VAL A 55 18.86 -4.97 -4.33
CA VAL A 55 19.23 -3.76 -3.58
C VAL A 55 19.36 -4.05 -2.09
N TYR A 56 18.58 -5.00 -1.57
CA TYR A 56 18.74 -5.50 -0.21
C TYR A 56 20.01 -6.36 -0.05
N GLU A 57 20.52 -7.04 -1.09
CA GLU A 57 21.74 -7.84 -0.95
C GLU A 57 23.03 -7.01 -1.12
N THR A 58 22.95 -5.87 -1.79
CA THR A 58 24.10 -5.06 -2.21
C THR A 58 24.55 -3.98 -1.20
N GLY A 59 23.88 -3.84 -0.06
CA GLY A 59 24.23 -2.80 0.93
C GLY A 59 23.78 -1.37 0.56
N LEU A 60 23.12 -1.18 -0.58
CA LEU A 60 22.59 0.10 -1.08
C LEU A 60 21.28 0.55 -0.40
N TYR A 61 20.95 -0.07 0.75
CA TYR A 61 19.76 0.17 1.57
C TYR A 61 19.34 1.64 1.74
N PRO A 62 20.26 2.62 1.94
CA PRO A 62 19.84 4.01 2.16
C PRO A 62 19.14 4.62 0.94
N VAL A 63 19.59 4.28 -0.27
CA VAL A 63 19.14 4.90 -1.52
C VAL A 63 17.75 4.39 -1.94
N ALA A 64 17.51 3.09 -1.79
CA ALA A 64 16.19 2.48 -2.02
C ALA A 64 15.11 3.08 -1.12
N ASN A 65 15.43 3.26 0.17
CA ASN A 65 14.49 3.82 1.13
C ASN A 65 14.14 5.28 0.79
N ILE A 66 15.11 6.07 0.29
CA ILE A 66 14.85 7.44 -0.18
C ILE A 66 13.88 7.45 -1.36
N ILE A 67 14.05 6.57 -2.35
CA ILE A 67 13.13 6.47 -3.50
C ILE A 67 11.72 6.09 -3.03
N GLY A 68 11.61 5.12 -2.11
CA GLY A 68 10.33 4.73 -1.51
C GLY A 68 9.66 5.89 -0.77
N ILE A 69 10.41 6.67 0.00
CA ILE A 69 9.91 7.88 0.69
C ILE A 69 9.45 8.94 -0.30
N VAL A 70 10.19 9.19 -1.38
CA VAL A 70 9.80 10.15 -2.42
C VAL A 70 8.49 9.72 -3.09
N ILE A 71 8.35 8.45 -3.47
CA ILE A 71 7.11 7.92 -4.04
C ILE A 71 5.95 8.04 -3.05
N LEU A 72 6.20 7.75 -1.76
CA LEU A 72 5.18 7.85 -0.72
C LEU A 72 4.73 9.31 -0.52
N ILE A 73 5.65 10.26 -0.47
CA ILE A 73 5.35 11.71 -0.38
C ILE A 73 4.55 12.18 -1.60
N VAL A 74 4.96 11.80 -2.81
CA VAL A 74 4.26 12.16 -4.05
C VAL A 74 2.86 11.54 -4.08
N GLY A 75 2.74 10.26 -3.71
CA GLY A 75 1.47 9.55 -3.61
C GLY A 75 0.53 10.18 -2.58
N LEU A 76 1.03 10.49 -1.38
CA LEU A 76 0.26 11.19 -0.34
C LEU A 76 -0.18 12.57 -0.84
N GLY A 77 0.71 13.33 -1.47
CA GLY A 77 0.41 14.64 -2.04
C GLY A 77 -0.70 14.57 -3.10
N ALA A 78 -0.64 13.58 -4.00
CA ALA A 78 -1.67 13.36 -5.01
C ALA A 78 -3.03 12.98 -4.39
N VAL A 79 -3.03 12.10 -3.38
CA VAL A 79 -4.25 11.71 -2.66
C VAL A 79 -4.84 12.90 -1.92
N LEU A 80 -4.05 13.65 -1.17
CA LEU A 80 -4.50 14.84 -0.44
C LEU A 80 -5.02 15.92 -1.39
N TYR A 81 -4.33 16.15 -2.52
CA TYR A 81 -4.78 17.06 -3.57
C TYR A 81 -6.14 16.64 -4.12
N TYR A 82 -6.31 15.36 -4.46
CA TYR A 82 -7.56 14.83 -4.97
C TYR A 82 -8.68 14.92 -3.91
N TRP A 83 -8.35 14.63 -2.65
CA TRP A 83 -9.31 14.68 -1.54
C TRP A 83 -9.77 16.11 -1.27
N SER A 84 -8.87 17.10 -1.34
CA SER A 84 -9.18 18.53 -1.22
C SER A 84 -10.13 19.03 -2.32
N ARG A 85 -10.00 18.51 -3.55
CA ARG A 85 -10.87 18.85 -4.69
C ARG A 85 -12.21 18.15 -4.68
N SER A 86 -12.29 16.95 -4.10
CA SER A 86 -13.51 16.13 -4.10
C SER A 86 -14.63 16.62 -3.16
N GLY A 87 -14.49 17.79 -2.54
CA GLY A 87 -15.57 18.43 -1.75
C GLY A 87 -15.87 17.76 -0.39
N ALA A 88 -15.11 16.74 0.00
CA ALA A 88 -15.27 16.04 1.28
C ALA A 88 -15.00 16.92 2.52
N LEU A 89 -14.27 18.02 2.36
CA LEU A 89 -13.95 19.00 3.42
C LEU A 89 -14.94 20.19 3.49
N ARG A 90 -16.00 20.21 2.67
CA ARG A 90 -17.00 21.30 2.65
C ARG A 90 -18.29 20.99 3.43
N ARG A 91 -18.26 20.05 4.38
CA ARG A 91 -19.39 19.79 5.29
C ARG A 91 -18.97 19.93 6.74
#